data_AF-A0A0V0SVF1-F1
#
_entry.id   AF-A0A0V0SVF1-F1
#
_cell.length_a   1.000
_cell.length_b   1.000
_cell.length_c   1.000
_cell.angle_alpha   90.00
_cell.angle_beta   90.00
_cell.angle_gamma   90.00
#
_symmetry.space_group_name_H-M   'P 1'
#
loop_
_entity.id
_entity.type
_entity.pdbx_description
1 polymer ?
#
loop_
_entity_poly.entity_id
_entity_poly.type
_entity_poly.pdbx_seq_one_letter_code
_entity_poly.pdbx_strand_id
1 'polypeptide(L)'
;MTAQGIQSLVDEVTKHLRCLTALDKDPFAGRLPASEVLMPMLLDKFPPALIGAWDTNIGPDAAEEEDNLQKFLEFAQWQAGLLSKSRREETKPSASRPEQRTPSSKPLSPER
;
A
#
# COMPACT_ATOMS: atom_id res chain seq x y z
N MET A 1 0.16 -12.49 -5.40
CA MET A 1 1.13 -12.08 -4.36
C MET A 1 0.38 -11.46 -3.18
N THR A 2 0.86 -11.62 -1.94
CA THR A 2 0.24 -11.02 -0.74
C THR A 2 0.87 -9.66 -0.40
N ALA A 3 0.26 -8.89 0.53
CA ALA A 3 0.84 -7.63 1.01
C ALA A 3 2.27 -7.81 1.58
N GLN A 4 2.50 -8.90 2.32
CA GLN A 4 3.83 -9.25 2.81
C GLN A 4 4.80 -9.60 1.67
N GLY A 5 4.31 -10.27 0.62
CA GLY A 5 5.11 -10.55 -0.57
C GLY A 5 5.53 -9.27 -1.32
N ILE A 6 4.61 -8.32 -1.47
CA ILE A 6 4.90 -6.98 -2.02
C ILE A 6 5.96 -6.27 -1.19
N GLN A 7 5.76 -6.23 0.14
CA GLN A 7 6.71 -5.57 1.05
C GLN A 7 8.10 -6.20 0.97
N SER A 8 8.19 -7.53 1.03
CA SER A 8 9.47 -8.25 0.98
C SER A 8 10.24 -7.96 -0.32
N LEU A 9 9.54 -7.90 -1.46
CA LEU A 9 10.19 -7.62 -2.74
C LEU A 9 10.67 -6.17 -2.83
N VAL A 10 9.85 -5.21 -2.37
CA VAL A 10 10.24 -3.79 -2.31
C VAL A 10 11.46 -3.60 -1.40
N ASP A 11 11.46 -4.22 -0.22
CA ASP A 11 12.57 -4.15 0.74
C ASP A 11 13.85 -4.73 0.15
N GLU A 12 13.74 -5.86 -0.55
CA GLU A 12 14.88 -6.51 -1.20
C GLU A 12 15.48 -5.63 -2.30
N VAL A 13 14.66 -5.10 -3.21
CA VAL A 13 15.15 -4.21 -4.28
C VAL A 13 15.76 -2.94 -3.70
N THR A 14 15.09 -2.32 -2.73
CA THR A 14 15.58 -1.10 -2.05
C THR A 14 16.93 -1.34 -1.38
N LYS A 15 17.12 -2.50 -0.74
CA LYS A 15 18.42 -2.88 -0.17
C LYS A 15 19.51 -2.92 -1.24
N HIS A 16 19.25 -3.55 -2.38
CA HIS A 16 20.23 -3.64 -3.48
C HIS A 16 20.57 -2.26 -4.06
N LEU A 17 19.59 -1.38 -4.25
CA LEU A 17 19.81 0.00 -4.69
C LEU A 17 20.73 0.76 -3.72
N ARG A 18 20.48 0.64 -2.41
CA ARG A 18 21.35 1.25 -1.39
C ARG A 18 22.78 0.68 -1.43
N CYS A 19 22.93 -0.63 -1.66
CA CYS A 19 24.26 -1.24 -1.83
C CYS A 19 25.00 -0.66 -3.05
N LEU A 20 24.32 -0.43 -4.17
CA LEU A 20 24.93 0.22 -5.34
C LEU A 20 25.41 1.63 -5.01
N THR A 21 24.57 2.45 -4.37
CA THR A 21 24.94 3.79 -3.93
C THR A 21 26.15 3.77 -2.99
N ALA A 22 26.21 2.80 -2.06
CA ALA A 22 27.35 2.65 -1.15
C ALA A 22 28.66 2.25 -1.86
N LEU A 23 28.57 1.69 -3.07
CA LEU A 23 29.72 1.39 -3.94
C LEU A 23 30.06 2.56 -4.89
N ASP A 24 29.50 3.74 -4.65
CA ASP A 24 29.63 4.94 -5.50
C ASP A 24 29.10 4.69 -6.94
N LYS A 25 28.10 3.82 -7.05
CA LYS A 25 27.35 3.56 -8.28
C LYS A 25 25.96 4.14 -8.12
N ASP A 26 25.70 5.25 -8.79
CA ASP A 26 24.34 5.78 -8.87
C ASP A 26 23.46 4.79 -9.64
N PRO A 27 22.41 4.21 -9.03
CA PRO A 27 21.53 3.29 -9.73
C PRO A 27 20.56 4.00 -10.68
N PHE A 28 20.38 5.32 -10.58
CA PHE A 28 19.46 6.08 -11.44
C PHE A 28 20.18 6.84 -12.56
N ALA A 29 21.51 6.96 -12.48
CA ALA A 29 22.31 7.63 -13.49
C ALA A 29 23.24 6.68 -14.26
N GLY A 30 23.61 7.07 -15.47
CA GLY A 30 24.63 6.39 -16.29
C GLY A 30 24.09 5.76 -17.57
N ARG A 31 24.90 4.89 -18.19
CA ARG A 31 24.58 4.28 -19.50
C ARG A 31 23.49 3.20 -19.46
N LEU A 32 23.25 2.62 -18.29
CA LEU A 32 22.26 1.58 -18.08
C LEU A 32 21.69 1.77 -16.67
N PRO A 33 20.71 2.67 -16.49
CA PRO A 33 20.11 2.90 -15.19
C PRO A 33 19.39 1.64 -14.71
N ALA A 34 19.35 1.44 -13.40
CA ALA A 34 18.69 0.31 -12.77
C ALA A 34 17.19 0.27 -13.10
N SER A 35 16.56 1.41 -13.41
CA SER A 35 15.18 1.48 -13.87
C SER A 35 14.96 0.66 -15.14
N GLU A 36 15.85 0.75 -16.13
CA GLU A 36 15.75 0.05 -17.41
C GLU A 36 15.79 -1.48 -17.24
N VAL A 37 16.54 -1.96 -16.26
CA VAL A 37 16.70 -3.40 -15.99
C VAL A 37 15.63 -3.92 -15.02
N LEU A 38 15.35 -3.18 -13.96
CA LEU A 38 14.50 -3.65 -12.86
C LEU A 38 13.01 -3.43 -13.12
N MET A 39 12.61 -2.35 -13.81
CA MET A 39 11.18 -2.10 -14.05
C MET A 39 10.49 -3.26 -14.78
N PRO A 40 11.02 -3.81 -15.89
CA PRO A 40 10.37 -4.94 -16.56
C PRO A 40 10.23 -6.17 -15.64
N MET A 41 11.25 -6.46 -14.84
CA MET A 41 11.23 -7.58 -13.89
C MET A 41 10.21 -7.37 -12.76
N LEU A 42 10.07 -6.14 -12.27
CA LEU A 42 9.09 -5.81 -11.24
C LEU A 42 7.68 -5.91 -11.79
N LEU A 43 7.42 -5.34 -12.97
CA LEU A 43 6.12 -5.44 -13.63
C LEU A 43 5.71 -6.90 -13.90
N ASP A 44 6.65 -7.80 -14.20
CA ASP A 44 6.33 -9.23 -14.31
C ASP A 44 5.98 -9.88 -12.96
N LYS A 45 6.65 -9.47 -11.88
CA LYS A 45 6.48 -10.06 -10.54
C LYS A 45 5.29 -9.52 -9.76
N PHE A 46 4.88 -8.27 -10.00
CA PHE A 46 3.79 -7.65 -9.25
C PHE A 46 2.41 -8.10 -9.74
N PRO A 47 1.37 -8.10 -8.88
CA PRO A 47 0.02 -8.45 -9.28
C PRO A 47 -0.50 -7.50 -10.37
N PRO A 48 -1.25 -7.99 -11.38
CA PRO A 48 -1.83 -7.14 -12.43
C PRO A 48 -2.68 -5.98 -11.90
N ALA A 49 -3.37 -6.17 -10.77
CA ALA A 49 -4.15 -5.11 -10.14
C ALA A 49 -3.28 -3.95 -9.61
N LEU A 50 -2.07 -4.24 -9.13
CA LEU A 50 -1.13 -3.21 -8.67
C LEU A 50 -0.56 -2.45 -9.88
N ILE A 51 -0.25 -3.16 -10.95
CA ILE A 51 0.27 -2.57 -12.20
C ILE A 51 -0.79 -1.67 -12.82
N GLY A 52 -2.03 -2.15 -12.96
CA GLY A 52 -3.12 -1.31 -13.48
C GLY A 52 -3.39 -0.08 -12.61
N ALA A 53 -3.27 -0.20 -11.28
CA ALA A 53 -3.38 0.95 -10.38
C ALA A 53 -2.22 1.94 -10.53
N TRP A 54 -1.00 1.44 -10.78
CA TRP A 54 0.15 2.28 -11.11
C TRP A 54 -0.07 3.05 -12.41
N ASP A 55 -0.42 2.35 -13.49
CA ASP A 55 -0.66 2.94 -14.82
C ASP A 55 -1.77 4.01 -14.79
N THR A 56 -2.80 3.81 -13.96
CA THR A 56 -3.91 4.76 -13.83
C THR A 56 -3.55 6.02 -13.02
N ASN A 57 -2.71 5.90 -11.98
CA ASN A 57 -2.42 7.00 -11.07
C ASN A 57 -1.24 7.86 -11.49
N ILE A 58 -0.26 7.27 -12.16
CA ILE A 58 1.01 7.91 -12.48
C ILE A 58 1.14 8.18 -13.99
N GLY A 59 0.37 7.46 -14.83
CA GLY A 59 0.23 7.71 -16.26
C GLY A 59 1.43 7.24 -17.10
N PRO A 60 1.29 7.26 -18.45
CA PRO A 60 2.35 6.84 -19.36
C PRO A 60 3.58 7.77 -19.36
N ASP A 61 3.43 9.03 -18.93
CA ASP A 61 4.51 10.03 -18.94
C ASP A 61 5.60 9.77 -17.89
N ALA A 62 5.29 9.01 -16.83
CA ALA A 62 6.27 8.71 -15.79
C ALA A 62 7.23 7.57 -16.16
N ALA A 63 6.92 6.78 -17.19
CA ALA A 63 7.78 5.67 -17.60
C ALA A 63 9.16 6.16 -18.09
N GLU A 64 9.20 7.37 -18.64
CA GLU A 64 10.38 8.03 -19.20
C GLU A 64 11.17 8.86 -18.17
N GLU A 65 10.71 8.90 -16.91
CA GLU A 65 11.37 9.70 -15.87
C GLU A 65 12.51 8.92 -15.20
N GLU A 66 13.62 9.60 -14.93
CA GLU A 66 14.83 8.99 -14.34
C GLU A 66 14.55 8.34 -12.96
N ASP A 67 13.56 8.86 -12.22
CA ASP A 67 13.16 8.37 -10.91
C ASP A 67 11.95 7.42 -10.93
N ASN A 68 11.51 6.97 -12.11
CA ASN A 68 10.36 6.06 -12.30
C ASN A 68 10.41 4.83 -11.39
N LEU A 69 11.58 4.18 -11.31
CA LEU A 69 11.78 3.01 -10.44
C LEU A 69 11.55 3.35 -8.97
N GLN A 70 12.02 4.51 -8.51
CA GLN A 70 11.83 4.92 -7.12
C GLN A 70 10.35 5.18 -6.84
N LYS A 71 9.66 5.93 -7.71
CA LYS A 71 8.22 6.19 -7.60
C LYS A 71 7.41 4.90 -7.60
N PHE A 72 7.78 3.93 -8.42
CA PHE A 72 7.12 2.62 -8.46
C PHE A 72 7.28 1.86 -7.14
N LEU A 73 8.49 1.83 -6.57
CA LEU A 73 8.74 1.17 -5.29
C LEU A 73 7.97 1.84 -4.13
N GLU A 74 7.91 3.18 -4.11
CA GLU A 74 7.12 3.94 -3.14
C GLU A 74 5.62 3.64 -3.27
N PHE A 75 5.11 3.57 -4.50
CA PHE A 75 3.72 3.21 -4.76
C PHE A 75 3.40 1.78 -4.32
N ALA A 76 4.26 0.82 -4.67
CA ALA A 76 4.08 -0.58 -4.28
C ALA A 76 4.09 -0.74 -2.74
N GLN A 77 4.95 0.01 -2.05
CA GLN A 77 4.98 0.04 -0.59
C GLN A 77 3.69 0.64 -0.01
N TRP A 78 3.19 1.73 -0.58
CA TRP A 78 1.92 2.33 -0.17
C TRP A 78 0.74 1.36 -0.35
N GLN A 79 0.68 0.65 -1.48
CA GLN A 79 -0.31 -0.41 -1.74
C GLN A 79 -0.23 -1.55 -0.71
N ALA A 80 0.97 -2.02 -0.37
CA ALA A 80 1.15 -3.02 0.69
C ALA A 80 0.60 -2.52 2.05
N GLY A 81 0.82 -1.24 2.35
CA GLY A 81 0.31 -0.58 3.56
C GLY A 81 -1.22 -0.54 3.61
N LEU A 82 -1.89 -0.26 2.49
CA LEU A 82 -3.35 -0.28 2.39
C LEU A 82 -3.93 -1.69 2.60
N LEU A 83 -3.38 -2.68 1.91
CA LEU A 83 -3.81 -4.09 2.03
C LEU A 83 -3.62 -4.62 3.46
N SER A 84 -2.58 -4.15 4.15
CA SER A 84 -2.31 -4.54 5.54
C SER A 84 -3.26 -3.89 6.55
N LYS A 85 -3.77 -2.69 6.27
CA LYS A 85 -4.71 -1.96 7.13
C LYS A 85 -6.15 -2.44 6.97
N SER A 86 -6.57 -2.74 5.73
CA SER A 86 -7.92 -3.29 5.46
C SER A 86 -8.17 -4.58 6.26
N ARG A 87 -7.17 -5.46 6.37
CA ARG A 87 -7.26 -6.71 7.16
C ARG A 87 -7.43 -6.48 8.66
N ARG A 88 -6.98 -5.33 9.20
CA ARG A 88 -7.11 -5.01 10.63
C ARG A 88 -8.45 -4.37 10.98
N GLU A 89 -9.11 -3.71 10.04
CA GLU A 89 -10.40 -3.03 10.29
C GLU A 89 -11.62 -3.95 10.16
N GLU A 90 -11.53 -5.08 9.44
CA GLU A 90 -12.63 -6.06 9.35
C GLU A 90 -12.80 -6.95 10.59
N THR A 91 -11.91 -6.85 11.60
CA THR A 91 -12.00 -7.61 12.86
C THR A 91 -12.32 -6.72 14.06
N LYS A 92 -13.17 -5.69 13.87
CA LYS A 92 -13.84 -5.06 15.00
C LYS A 92 -15.21 -5.73 15.18
N PRO A 93 -15.47 -6.50 16.26
CA PRO A 93 -16.83 -6.89 16.59
C PRO A 93 -17.58 -5.64 17.04
N SER A 94 -18.19 -4.92 16.10
CA SER A 94 -19.15 -3.87 16.41
C SER A 94 -20.50 -4.52 16.75
N ALA A 95 -20.50 -5.28 17.84
CA ALA A 95 -21.69 -5.79 18.49
C ALA A 95 -21.76 -5.16 19.88
N SER A 96 -22.29 -3.94 19.92
CA SER A 96 -22.85 -3.35 21.15
C SER A 96 -23.88 -2.30 20.73
N ARG A 97 -25.07 -2.81 20.37
CA ARG A 97 -26.31 -2.04 20.41
C ARG A 97 -26.51 -1.64 21.88
N PRO A 98 -26.53 -0.36 22.26
CA PRO A 98 -27.17 0.00 23.51
C PRO A 98 -28.67 -0.09 23.23
N GLU A 99 -29.36 -1.08 23.80
CA GLU A 99 -30.81 -1.01 23.91
C GLU A 99 -31.15 0.27 24.69
N GLN A 100 -31.52 1.32 23.96
CA GLN A 100 -32.19 2.49 24.51
C GLN A 100 -33.53 2.03 25.08
N ARG A 101 -33.51 1.66 26.36
CA ARG A 101 -34.71 1.53 27.16
C ARG A 101 -35.28 2.93 27.37
N THR A 102 -36.32 3.25 26.61
CA THR A 102 -37.17 4.43 26.79
C THR A 102 -37.67 4.50 28.24
N PRO A 103 -37.53 5.62 28.96
CA PRO A 103 -38.34 5.86 30.15
C PRO A 103 -39.72 6.32 29.65
N SER A 104 -40.63 5.37 29.50
CA SER A 104 -42.04 5.64 29.22
C SER A 104 -42.69 6.25 30.46
N SER A 105 -43.13 7.49 30.29
CA SER A 105 -44.13 8.28 31.03
C SER A 105 -44.69 7.74 32.35
N LYS A 106 -44.58 8.58 33.40
CA LYS A 106 -45.46 8.55 34.59
C LYS A 106 -46.94 8.41 34.18
N PRO A 107 -47.73 7.70 34.98
CA PRO A 107 -48.84 8.41 35.64
C PRO A 107 -49.10 8.01 37.11
N LEU A 108 -49.49 9.03 37.88
CA LEU A 108 -50.54 9.08 38.91
C LEU A 108 -50.56 8.03 40.06
N SER A 109 -50.44 8.54 41.30
CA SER A 109 -50.96 7.91 42.53
C SER A 109 -52.45 7.57 42.41
N PRO A 110 -52.95 6.55 43.13
CA PRO A 110 -53.61 6.83 44.43
C PRO A 110 -53.46 5.73 45.52
N GLU A 111 -53.51 6.22 46.77
CA GLU A 111 -54.15 5.67 47.99
C GLU A 111 -53.91 4.22 48.49
N ARG A 112 -53.27 4.10 49.67
CA ARG A 112 -53.89 3.66 50.92
C ARG A 112 -53.05 4.00 52.14
#